data_AF-A0A2W4KYX7-F1
#
_entry.id   AF-A0A2W4KYX7-F1
#
_cell.length_a   1.000
_cell.length_b   1.000
_cell.length_c   1.000
_cell.angle_alpha   90.00
_cell.angle_beta   90.00
_cell.angle_gamma   90.00
#
_symmetry.space_group_name_H-M   'P 1'
#
loop_
_entity.id
_entity.type
_entity.pdbx_description
1 polymer ?
#
loop_
_entity_poly.entity_id
_entity_poly.type
_entity_poly.pdbx_seq_one_letter_code
_entity_poly.pdbx_strand_id
1 'polypeptide(L)'
;MPDKLTVDLHPFFRNERDIDRAVRQLVFRAAQSKVPVAEIIVGKGKGQLRHRVLRMLDAKHMRNLYRSVEVDPKNSGRILVHF
;
A
#
# COMPACT_ATOMS: atom_id res chain seq x y z
N MET A 1 -14.82 -3.12 14.29
CA MET A 1 -13.92 -3.51 13.18
C MET A 1 -12.83 -2.45 13.09
N PRO A 2 -11.58 -2.77 12.74
CA PRO A 2 -10.55 -1.74 12.67
C PRO A 2 -10.88 -0.72 11.58
N ASP A 3 -10.79 0.56 11.90
CA ASP A 3 -11.06 1.65 10.95
C ASP A 3 -10.01 1.70 9.83
N LYS A 4 -8.85 1.07 10.04
CA LYS A 4 -7.76 1.00 9.07
C LYS A 4 -6.84 -0.20 9.27
N LEU A 5 -6.15 -0.59 8.20
CA LEU A 5 -5.04 -1.56 8.25
C LEU A 5 -3.75 -0.89 7.78
N THR A 6 -2.63 -1.15 8.45
CA THR A 6 -1.35 -0.52 8.13
C THR A 6 -0.28 -1.57 7.90
N VAL A 7 0.59 -1.36 6.90
CA VAL A 7 1.83 -2.13 6.70
C VAL A 7 3.03 -1.19 6.65
N ASP A 8 4.12 -1.57 7.33
CA ASP A 8 5.41 -0.87 7.22
C ASP A 8 6.36 -1.66 6.32
N LEU A 9 6.78 -1.03 5.23
CA LEU A 9 7.69 -1.59 4.24
C LEU A 9 9.13 -1.15 4.45
N HIS A 10 9.42 -0.25 5.41
CA HIS A 10 10.79 0.13 5.74
C HIS A 10 11.68 -1.08 6.06
N PRO A 11 11.25 -2.11 6.82
CA PRO A 11 12.10 -3.26 7.12
C PRO A 11 12.45 -4.09 5.87
N PHE A 12 11.56 -4.10 4.86
CA PHE A 12 11.66 -4.96 3.68
C PHE A 12 12.31 -4.29 2.47
N PHE A 13 12.84 -3.08 2.62
CA PHE A 13 13.35 -2.25 1.52
C PHE A 13 14.38 -2.91 0.59
N ARG A 14 15.08 -3.96 1.06
CA ARG A 14 16.09 -4.71 0.30
C ARG A 14 15.55 -5.94 -0.42
N ASN A 15 14.33 -6.40 -0.10
CA ASN A 15 13.74 -7.59 -0.71
C ASN A 15 12.44 -7.24 -1.45
N GLU A 16 12.58 -7.10 -2.76
CA GLU A 16 11.49 -6.80 -3.67
C GLU A 16 10.33 -7.78 -3.59
N ARG A 17 10.61 -9.08 -3.41
CA ARG A 17 9.55 -10.10 -3.32
C ARG A 17 8.73 -9.97 -2.03
N ASP A 18 9.38 -9.59 -0.93
CA ASP A 18 8.71 -9.41 0.35
C ASP A 18 7.85 -8.15 0.35
N ILE A 19 8.34 -7.07 -0.27
CA ILE A 19 7.56 -5.85 -0.54
C ILE A 19 6.28 -6.21 -1.29
N ASP A 20 6.43 -6.91 -2.42
CA ASP A 20 5.31 -7.22 -3.28
C ASP A 20 4.28 -8.12 -2.57
N ARG A 21 4.77 -9.09 -1.78
CA ARG A 21 3.93 -9.97 -0.97
C ARG A 21 3.17 -9.20 0.10
N ALA A 22 3.85 -8.32 0.84
CA ALA A 22 3.25 -7.54 1.92
C ALA A 22 2.15 -6.59 1.41
N VAL A 23 2.40 -5.89 0.31
CA VAL A 23 1.40 -5.00 -0.33
C VAL A 23 0.17 -5.79 -0.78
N ARG A 24 0.37 -6.93 -1.47
CA ARG A 24 -0.74 -7.80 -1.90
C ARG A 24 -1.56 -8.28 -0.71
N GLN A 25 -0.90 -8.82 0.31
CA GLN A 25 -1.58 -9.33 1.50
C GLN A 25 -2.41 -8.25 2.20
N LEU A 26 -1.88 -7.03 2.34
CA LEU A 26 -2.62 -5.92 2.92
C LEU A 26 -3.89 -5.59 2.12
N VAL A 27 -3.76 -5.43 0.80
CA VAL A 27 -4.88 -5.05 -0.07
C VAL A 27 -5.97 -6.12 -0.07
N PHE A 28 -5.60 -7.40 -0.19
CA PHE A 28 -6.56 -8.49 -0.13
C PHE A 28 -7.27 -8.56 1.22
N ARG A 29 -6.51 -8.40 2.32
CA ARG A 29 -7.08 -8.42 3.66
C ARG A 29 -8.03 -7.25 3.89
N ALA A 30 -7.71 -6.06 3.43
CA ALA A 30 -8.56 -4.88 3.55
C ALA A 30 -9.87 -5.05 2.77
N ALA A 31 -9.80 -5.54 1.53
CA ALA A 31 -10.97 -5.83 0.72
C ALA A 31 -11.88 -6.90 1.36
N GLN A 32 -11.31 -7.98 1.89
CA GLN A 32 -12.08 -9.05 2.56
C GLN A 32 -12.67 -8.59 3.90
N SER A 33 -11.92 -7.80 4.66
CA SER A 33 -12.31 -7.36 6.01
C SER A 33 -13.22 -6.12 5.99
N LYS A 34 -13.58 -5.60 4.80
CA LYS A 34 -14.36 -4.36 4.59
C LYS A 34 -13.79 -3.16 5.37
N VAL A 35 -12.47 -3.06 5.41
CA VAL A 35 -11.79 -1.93 6.04
C VAL A 35 -11.77 -0.76 5.07
N PRO A 36 -12.19 0.45 5.48
CA PRO A 36 -12.36 1.55 4.53
C PRO A 36 -11.02 2.09 3.99
N VAL A 37 -9.93 1.99 4.76
CA VAL A 37 -8.61 2.50 4.37
C VAL A 37 -7.49 1.51 4.72
N ALA A 38 -6.60 1.29 3.77
CA ALA A 38 -5.29 0.65 4.03
C ALA A 38 -4.15 1.66 3.88
N GLU A 39 -3.27 1.72 4.86
CA GLU A 39 -2.09 2.58 4.90
C GLU A 39 -0.82 1.75 4.58
N ILE A 40 -0.04 2.20 3.61
CA ILE A 40 1.25 1.62 3.27
C ILE A 40 2.35 2.64 3.59
N ILE A 41 3.22 2.31 4.53
CA ILE A 41 4.34 3.15 4.93
C ILE A 41 5.58 2.68 4.15
N VAL A 42 6.01 3.46 3.17
CA VAL A 42 7.21 3.19 2.34
C VAL A 42 8.43 3.96 2.80
N GLY A 43 8.23 5.09 3.50
CA GLY A 43 9.31 5.95 3.96
C GLY A 43 9.73 7.08 3.03
N LYS A 44 10.52 7.99 3.59
CA LYS A 44 10.98 9.23 2.93
C LYS A 44 12.23 9.07 2.05
N GLY A 45 12.59 7.84 1.68
CA GLY A 45 13.80 7.58 0.89
C GLY A 45 13.77 8.22 -0.51
N LYS A 46 14.61 7.73 -1.44
CA LYS A 46 14.70 8.25 -2.83
C LYS A 46 13.43 8.04 -3.69
N GLY A 47 12.29 7.67 -3.10
CA GLY A 47 11.02 7.45 -3.80
C GLY A 47 10.93 6.19 -4.65
N GLN A 48 12.01 5.40 -4.79
CA GLN A 48 12.00 4.17 -5.60
C GLN A 48 10.96 3.15 -5.09
N LEU A 49 10.93 2.91 -3.77
CA LEU A 49 9.96 2.02 -3.14
C LEU A 49 8.52 2.52 -3.35
N ARG A 50 8.30 3.83 -3.20
CA ARG A 50 7.01 4.48 -3.47
C ARG A 50 6.55 4.24 -4.91
N HIS A 51 7.40 4.53 -5.90
CA HIS A 51 7.05 4.31 -7.31
C HIS A 51 6.77 2.85 -7.62
N ARG A 52 7.51 1.91 -7.01
CA ARG A 52 7.24 0.48 -7.14
C ARG A 52 5.85 0.12 -6.62
N VAL A 53 5.52 0.53 -5.39
CA VAL A 53 4.20 0.27 -4.79
C VAL A 53 3.08 0.87 -5.63
N LEU A 54 3.23 2.11 -6.11
CA LEU A 54 2.23 2.74 -6.97
C LEU A 54 2.01 1.97 -8.29
N ARG A 55 3.09 1.52 -8.95
CA ARG A 55 2.98 0.68 -10.16
C ARG A 55 2.29 -0.66 -9.88
N MET A 56 2.53 -1.25 -8.73
CA MET A 56 1.86 -2.49 -8.33
C MET A 56 0.36 -2.29 -8.13
N LEU A 57 -0.02 -1.20 -7.45
CA LEU A 57 -1.42 -0.86 -7.20
C LEU A 57 -2.15 -0.58 -8.53
N ASP A 58 -1.49 0.10 -9.46
CA ASP A 58 -2.05 0.41 -10.79
C ASP A 58 -2.28 -0.83 -11.69
N ALA A 59 -1.72 -1.98 -11.35
CA ALA A 59 -1.96 -3.22 -12.09
C ALA A 59 -3.45 -3.59 -12.06
N LYS A 60 -4.03 -3.93 -13.23
CA LYS A 60 -5.48 -4.16 -13.42
C LYS A 60 -6.12 -5.10 -12.38
N HIS A 61 -5.44 -6.19 -12.01
CA HIS A 61 -5.95 -7.15 -11.03
C HIS A 61 -5.99 -6.60 -9.60
N MET A 62 -5.16 -5.60 -9.28
CA MET A 62 -5.16 -4.90 -7.99
C MET A 62 -6.15 -3.74 -8.00
N ARG A 63 -6.17 -2.94 -9.08
CA ARG A 63 -7.02 -1.74 -9.19
C ARG A 63 -8.50 -2.03 -9.00
N ASN A 64 -8.95 -3.21 -9.40
CA ASN A 64 -10.34 -3.68 -9.23
C ASN A 64 -10.73 -3.97 -7.78
N LEU A 65 -9.78 -4.00 -6.83
CA LEU A 65 -10.02 -4.34 -5.44
C LEU A 65 -10.35 -3.13 -4.56
N TYR A 66 -10.20 -1.90 -5.07
CA TYR A 66 -10.33 -0.68 -4.28
C TYR A 66 -10.80 0.51 -5.14
N ARG A 67 -11.34 1.56 -4.50
CA ARG A 67 -11.85 2.77 -5.16
C ARG A 67 -10.76 3.73 -5.62
N SER A 68 -9.82 4.12 -4.76
CA SER A 68 -8.78 5.11 -5.10
C SER A 68 -7.49 4.91 -4.29
N VAL A 69 -6.41 5.53 -4.78
CA VAL A 69 -5.10 5.58 -4.10
C VAL A 69 -4.70 7.04 -3.99
N GLU A 70 -4.24 7.44 -2.81
CA GLU A 70 -3.72 8.77 -2.51
C GLU A 70 -2.30 8.65 -1.92
N VAL A 71 -1.40 9.55 -2.30
CA VAL A 71 -0.13 9.75 -1.59
C VAL A 71 -0.34 10.88 -0.60
N ASP A 72 -0.09 10.62 0.69
CA ASP A 72 -0.34 11.60 1.74
C ASP A 72 0.47 12.90 1.46
N PRO A 73 -0.19 14.05 1.27
CA PRO A 73 0.47 15.30 0.90
C PRO A 73 1.36 15.84 2.03
N LYS A 74 1.09 15.46 3.29
CA LYS A 74 1.90 15.83 4.46
C LYS A 74 3.03 14.82 4.71
N ASN A 75 2.88 13.58 4.24
CA ASN A 75 3.87 12.53 4.37
C ASN A 75 4.00 11.71 3.08
N SER A 76 4.89 12.15 2.19
CA SER A 76 5.17 11.47 0.91
C SER A 76 5.66 10.02 1.05
N GLY A 77 6.04 9.60 2.26
CA GLY A 77 6.37 8.22 2.62
C GLY A 77 5.17 7.35 3.01
N ARG A 78 3.94 7.85 2.88
CA ARG A 78 2.69 7.15 3.15
C ARG A 78 1.79 7.14 1.92
N ILE A 79 1.23 5.97 1.62
CA ILE A 79 0.24 5.76 0.57
C ILE A 79 -1.05 5.27 1.25
N LEU A 80 -2.17 5.85 0.87
CA LEU A 80 -3.51 5.48 1.33
C LEU A 80 -4.25 4.79 0.19
N VAL A 81 -4.87 3.65 0.49
CA VAL A 81 -5.73 2.91 -0.44
C VAL A 81 -7.14 2.88 0.14
N HIS A 82 -8.09 3.43 -0.60
CA HIS A 82 -9.50 3.52 -0.19
C HIS A 82 -10.29 2.43 -0.88
N PHE A 83 -10.99 1.60 -0.10
CA PHE A 83 -11.76 0.44 -0.58
C PHE A 83 -13.22 0.80 -0.84
#